data_AF-A0A1G7J497-F1
#
_entry.id   AF-A0A1G7J497-F1
#
_cell.length_a   1.000
_cell.length_b   1.000
_cell.length_c   1.000
_cell.angle_alpha   90.00
_cell.angle_beta   90.00
_cell.angle_gamma   90.00
#
_symmetry.space_group_name_H-M   'P 1'
#
loop_
_entity.id
_entity.type
_entity.pdbx_description
1 polymer ?
#
loop_
_entity_poly.entity_id
_entity_poly.type
_entity_poly.pdbx_seq_one_letter_code
_entity_poly.pdbx_strand_id
1 'polypeptide(L)'
;MFGSTRTTTSAQRWTPCADHGRSDPVGRVCPAGAMDGETVTPEDPQLSFPFNEQAETGSPVTGGAGTPVAARAPEVKRREQPVRRGAVAPSLVAFAGAWNASSPAAAMDAACADLRRRTRQQSGPYALTPILEELSARRAKARPGSGAHGRLHAHSRGWTVYRREDMSWRRVRFTEAHEIAHILLYETLADDRRALSDLQNRQSHRQIEELCDYGAAELLVPVGDVSDYLTSNPLRTLADYNRLYDTYLVSHVTLLRRVATLLPRTVLTAWQYLQHRRGVNWRIQSSYCRTVDGVYLPPGLSRRHLRPDLVTQALTHGSAYAAEATIEVGDRHYTGKMLAVRPAFRDQGELPILQGRPVRDETADDTVYVLHGDLLTTVLSRPRPYRRARGEHDFDSYLQRLPLAKDL
;
A
#
# COMPACT_ATOMS: atom_id res chain seq x y z
N MET A 1 -11.57 -11.58 -61.14
CA MET A 1 -10.55 -10.69 -61.73
C MET A 1 -9.83 -10.03 -60.56
N PHE A 2 -8.67 -10.56 -60.13
CA PHE A 2 -7.30 -10.06 -60.43
C PHE A 2 -7.08 -8.61 -59.93
N GLY A 3 -6.07 -8.23 -59.14
CA GLY A 3 -4.85 -8.87 -58.59
C GLY A 3 -4.50 -8.22 -57.23
N SER A 4 -3.70 -8.81 -56.33
CA SER A 4 -2.24 -9.05 -56.37
C SER A 4 -1.38 -7.81 -56.61
N THR A 5 -0.68 -7.33 -55.57
CA THR A 5 0.81 -7.22 -55.42
C THR A 5 1.15 -6.44 -54.13
N ARG A 6 1.82 -7.07 -53.15
CA ARG A 6 3.27 -7.12 -52.83
C ARG A 6 3.77 -6.11 -51.78
N THR A 7 4.37 -6.71 -50.77
CA THR A 7 5.31 -6.25 -49.74
C THR A 7 6.56 -5.54 -50.28
N THR A 8 7.09 -4.58 -49.51
CA THR A 8 8.55 -4.40 -49.30
C THR A 8 8.86 -3.77 -47.94
N THR A 9 9.77 -4.43 -47.24
CA THR A 9 10.59 -4.03 -46.09
C THR A 9 11.66 -3.03 -46.52
N SER A 10 12.05 -2.08 -45.66
CA SER A 10 13.40 -1.49 -45.72
C SER A 10 13.74 -0.75 -44.42
N ALA A 11 14.86 -1.16 -43.81
CA ALA A 11 15.52 -0.51 -42.70
C ALA A 11 16.53 0.53 -43.21
N GLN A 12 16.71 1.64 -42.51
CA GLN A 12 17.85 2.52 -42.72
C GLN A 12 18.52 2.90 -41.39
N ARG A 13 19.77 2.45 -41.25
CA ARG A 13 20.82 3.02 -40.39
C ARG A 13 21.40 4.25 -41.08
N TRP A 14 21.72 5.29 -40.30
CA TRP A 14 22.69 6.33 -40.67
C TRP A 14 23.53 6.73 -39.44
N THR A 15 24.85 6.76 -39.65
CA THR A 15 25.93 7.42 -38.90
C THR A 15 26.79 8.13 -39.96
N PRO A 16 27.88 8.86 -39.62
CA PRO A 16 28.00 10.11 -38.86
C PRO A 16 28.63 11.23 -39.74
N CYS A 17 28.69 12.48 -39.26
CA CYS A 17 29.52 13.53 -39.86
C CYS A 17 30.56 14.07 -38.87
N ALA A 18 31.76 14.32 -39.41
CA ALA A 18 32.98 14.69 -38.73
C ALA A 18 33.26 16.21 -38.75
N ASP A 19 34.12 16.61 -37.82
CA ASP A 19 35.12 17.70 -37.79
C ASP A 19 34.76 19.12 -38.22
N HIS A 20 35.23 20.10 -37.42
CA HIS A 20 36.20 21.16 -37.80
C HIS A 20 36.71 21.82 -36.50
N GLY A 21 38.03 22.09 -36.43
CA GLY A 21 38.72 22.60 -35.23
C GLY A 21 39.23 24.04 -35.30
N ARG A 22 39.68 24.51 -34.10
CA ARG A 22 40.47 25.73 -33.75
C ARG A 22 39.73 27.07 -33.93
N SER A 23 39.81 28.08 -33.03
CA SER A 23 40.85 28.56 -32.10
C SER A 23 40.27 29.51 -31.01
N ASP A 24 40.89 29.55 -29.82
CA ASP A 24 40.72 30.51 -28.69
C ASP A 24 41.17 31.97 -29.05
N PRO A 25 41.05 33.04 -28.20
CA PRO A 25 40.85 33.10 -26.73
C PRO A 25 39.99 34.27 -26.13
N VAL A 26 39.93 34.28 -24.78
CA VAL A 26 39.69 35.39 -23.84
C VAL A 26 38.24 35.70 -23.41
N GLY A 27 37.97 35.51 -22.11
CA GLY A 27 37.23 36.52 -21.32
C GLY A 27 36.18 36.04 -20.31
N ARG A 28 36.48 36.31 -19.04
CA ARG A 28 35.57 36.60 -17.90
C ARG A 28 35.01 35.45 -17.04
N VAL A 29 35.70 35.34 -15.91
CA VAL A 29 35.23 35.10 -14.54
C VAL A 29 33.88 35.74 -14.21
N CYS A 30 32.97 34.98 -13.59
CA CYS A 30 32.23 35.32 -12.35
C CYS A 30 31.40 34.12 -11.84
N PRO A 31 31.06 34.07 -10.53
CA PRO A 31 31.11 32.84 -9.74
C PRO A 31 29.76 32.18 -9.45
N ALA A 32 29.88 30.95 -8.94
CA ALA A 32 28.83 30.12 -8.35
C ALA A 32 28.10 30.85 -7.21
N GLY A 33 26.79 31.00 -7.35
CA GLY A 33 25.88 31.33 -6.26
C GLY A 33 25.63 30.08 -5.41
N ALA A 34 26.16 30.09 -4.19
CA ALA A 34 25.74 29.17 -3.14
C ALA A 34 24.27 29.46 -2.80
N MET A 35 23.43 28.42 -2.88
CA MET A 35 22.07 28.48 -2.36
C MET A 35 22.16 28.25 -0.85
N ASP A 36 22.03 29.34 -0.09
CA ASP A 36 21.92 29.29 1.36
C ASP A 36 20.66 28.52 1.75
N GLY A 37 20.86 27.43 2.50
CA GLY A 37 19.78 26.71 3.15
C GLY A 37 19.26 27.54 4.31
N GLU A 38 18.09 28.17 4.12
CA GLU A 38 17.38 28.83 5.20
C GLU A 38 17.00 27.80 6.27
N THR A 39 17.64 27.94 7.42
CA THR A 39 17.29 27.22 8.64
C THR A 39 16.16 28.00 9.28
N VAL A 40 14.91 27.55 9.09
CA VAL A 40 13.74 28.20 9.71
C VAL A 40 13.77 27.95 11.22
N THR A 41 14.01 29.00 12.01
CA THR A 41 13.76 29.03 13.45
C THR A 41 12.29 29.34 13.71
N PRO A 42 11.57 28.63 14.60
CA PRO A 42 10.16 28.89 14.85
C PRO A 42 10.00 29.86 16.02
N GLU A 43 9.66 31.12 15.73
CA GLU A 43 8.94 31.99 16.66
C GLU A 43 7.63 32.42 15.99
N ASP A 44 6.62 31.56 16.08
CA ASP A 44 5.24 31.88 15.79
C ASP A 44 4.38 31.13 16.82
N PRO A 45 3.35 31.73 17.42
CA PRO A 45 2.54 31.08 18.44
C PRO A 45 1.79 29.88 17.83
N GLN A 46 2.31 28.70 18.15
CA GLN A 46 1.87 27.42 17.62
C GLN A 46 0.47 27.08 18.13
N LEU A 47 -0.46 26.79 17.21
CA LEU A 47 -1.53 25.83 17.48
C LEU A 47 -0.88 24.44 17.55
N SER A 48 -0.24 24.16 18.69
CA SER A 48 0.28 22.83 18.99
C SER A 48 -0.89 21.93 19.37
N PHE A 49 -1.27 21.03 18.45
CA PHE A 49 -2.18 19.95 18.79
C PHE A 49 -1.43 18.96 19.69
N PRO A 50 -1.89 18.69 20.93
CA PRO A 50 -1.22 17.75 21.81
C PRO A 50 -1.40 16.32 21.29
N PHE A 51 -0.47 15.88 20.45
CA PHE A 51 -0.35 14.47 20.08
C PHE A 51 0.36 13.74 21.22
N ASN A 52 -0.41 13.06 22.07
CA ASN A 52 0.09 12.40 23.26
C ASN A 52 0.56 10.96 22.96
N GLU A 53 1.78 10.87 22.45
CA GLU A 53 2.53 9.64 22.18
C GLU A 53 3.20 9.15 23.47
N GLN A 54 2.45 8.45 24.33
CA GLN A 54 3.02 7.61 25.38
C GLN A 54 2.51 6.18 25.20
N ALA A 55 3.26 5.42 24.41
CA ALA A 55 3.30 3.97 24.48
C ALA A 55 4.78 3.55 24.48
N GLU A 56 5.27 3.28 25.69
CA GLU A 56 6.36 2.36 26.02
C GLU A 56 7.68 2.49 25.22
N THR A 57 8.58 3.33 25.73
CA THR A 57 10.02 3.19 25.47
C THR A 57 10.72 2.84 26.79
N GLY A 58 11.18 1.60 26.90
CA GLY A 58 12.11 1.19 27.95
C GLY A 58 13.47 1.83 27.71
N SER A 59 13.94 2.61 28.68
CA SER A 59 15.28 3.21 28.66
C SER A 59 16.40 2.16 28.69
N PRO A 60 17.55 2.43 28.06
CA PRO A 60 18.72 1.55 28.17
C PRO A 60 19.40 1.77 29.53
N VAL A 61 19.52 0.70 30.32
CA VAL A 61 20.35 0.69 31.53
C VAL A 61 21.80 0.41 31.13
N THR A 62 22.68 1.37 31.41
CA THR A 62 24.12 1.24 31.30
C THR A 62 24.70 0.50 32.50
N GLY A 63 25.49 -0.55 32.23
CA GLY A 63 26.70 -0.97 32.96
C GLY A 63 26.64 -1.21 34.47
N GLY A 64 26.60 -2.49 34.86
CA GLY A 64 26.95 -2.94 36.21
C GLY A 64 27.32 -4.42 36.20
N ALA A 65 28.52 -4.76 36.67
CA ALA A 65 29.12 -6.08 36.58
C ALA A 65 28.43 -7.14 37.47
N GLY A 66 28.31 -8.36 36.92
CA GLY A 66 28.34 -9.63 37.65
C GLY A 66 27.17 -9.97 38.57
N THR A 67 26.09 -10.53 38.02
CA THR A 67 25.12 -11.34 38.80
C THR A 67 24.53 -12.45 37.91
N PRO A 68 24.24 -13.66 38.42
CA PRO A 68 23.85 -14.80 37.58
C PRO A 68 22.51 -14.56 36.88
N VAL A 69 22.47 -14.87 35.58
CA VAL A 69 21.29 -14.73 34.72
C VAL A 69 20.20 -15.70 35.19
N ALA A 70 19.21 -15.18 35.91
CA ALA A 70 17.96 -15.88 36.14
C ALA A 70 17.22 -16.08 34.81
N ALA A 71 16.75 -17.31 34.57
CA ALA A 71 16.01 -17.68 33.39
C ALA A 71 14.83 -16.73 33.16
N ARG A 72 14.85 -15.99 32.05
CA ARG A 72 13.72 -15.15 31.62
C ARG A 72 12.49 -16.02 31.44
N ALA A 73 11.43 -15.71 32.19
CA ALA A 73 10.11 -16.31 31.99
C ALA A 73 9.67 -16.09 30.54
N PRO A 74 8.99 -17.07 29.91
CA PRO A 74 8.51 -16.93 28.54
C PRO A 74 7.55 -15.75 28.44
N GLU A 75 7.86 -14.84 27.53
CA GLU A 75 7.01 -13.71 27.16
C GLU A 75 5.66 -14.24 26.71
N VAL A 76 4.65 -14.09 27.56
CA VAL A 76 3.27 -14.48 27.27
C VAL A 76 2.76 -13.50 26.21
N LYS A 77 2.84 -13.89 24.93
CA LYS A 77 2.19 -13.18 23.84
C LYS A 77 0.72 -12.96 24.22
N ARG A 78 0.34 -11.70 24.47
CA ARG A 78 -1.05 -11.31 24.70
C ARG A 78 -1.86 -11.88 23.54
N ARG A 79 -2.78 -12.81 23.84
CA ARG A 79 -3.80 -13.23 22.89
C ARG A 79 -4.55 -11.98 22.46
N GLU A 80 -4.42 -11.59 21.20
CA GLU A 80 -5.27 -10.58 20.59
C GLU A 80 -6.72 -11.04 20.78
N GLN A 81 -7.45 -10.36 21.67
CA GLN A 81 -8.88 -10.63 21.84
C GLN A 81 -9.57 -10.30 20.52
N PRO A 82 -10.54 -11.12 20.07
CA PRO A 82 -11.34 -10.80 18.89
C PRO A 82 -11.96 -9.43 19.10
N VAL A 83 -11.55 -8.47 18.27
CA VAL A 83 -12.00 -7.08 18.33
C VAL A 83 -13.51 -7.10 18.15
N ARG A 84 -14.26 -6.86 19.23
CA ARG A 84 -15.69 -6.55 19.11
C ARG A 84 -15.78 -5.37 18.16
N ARG A 85 -16.50 -5.53 17.04
CA ARG A 85 -16.73 -4.46 16.08
C ARG A 85 -17.42 -3.32 16.83
N GLY A 86 -16.65 -2.33 17.26
CA GLY A 86 -17.17 -1.15 17.94
C GLY A 86 -18.03 -0.34 16.98
N ALA A 87 -18.84 0.56 17.54
CA ALA A 87 -19.50 1.58 16.74
C ALA A 87 -18.45 2.35 15.90
N VAL A 88 -18.86 2.80 14.72
CA VAL A 88 -18.03 3.67 13.87
C VAL A 88 -17.84 5.01 14.59
N ALA A 89 -16.60 5.51 14.64
CA ALA A 89 -16.28 6.77 15.27
C ALA A 89 -17.11 7.93 14.69
N PRO A 90 -17.66 8.82 15.54
CA PRO A 90 -18.49 9.95 15.08
C PRO A 90 -17.83 10.82 14.01
N SER A 91 -16.53 11.08 14.12
CA SER A 91 -15.75 11.83 13.12
C SER A 91 -15.79 11.18 11.73
N LEU A 92 -15.72 9.85 11.67
CA LEU A 92 -15.77 9.11 10.41
C LEU A 92 -17.18 9.12 9.79
N VAL A 93 -18.23 9.10 10.63
CA VAL A 93 -19.61 9.28 10.18
C VAL A 93 -19.82 10.69 9.61
N ALA A 94 -19.30 11.71 10.30
CA ALA A 94 -19.35 13.10 9.83
C ALA A 94 -18.60 13.27 8.51
N PHE A 95 -17.42 12.66 8.37
CA PHE A 95 -16.65 12.65 7.13
C PHE A 95 -17.43 12.02 5.97
N ALA A 96 -18.09 10.88 6.23
CA ALA A 96 -18.97 10.25 5.24
C ALA A 96 -20.14 11.16 4.82
N GLY A 97 -20.76 11.84 5.80
CA GLY A 97 -21.83 12.80 5.55
C GLY A 97 -21.39 14.00 4.70
N ALA A 98 -20.21 14.56 4.97
CA ALA A 98 -19.65 15.69 4.22
C ALA A 98 -19.43 15.38 2.72
N TRP A 99 -19.13 14.11 2.41
CA TRP A 99 -18.97 13.62 1.03
C TRP A 99 -20.25 12.99 0.46
N ASN A 100 -21.36 13.01 1.19
CA ASN A 100 -22.61 12.33 0.84
C ASN A 100 -22.38 10.86 0.42
N ALA A 101 -21.53 10.16 1.17
CA ALA A 101 -21.12 8.79 0.90
C ALA A 101 -21.80 7.82 1.88
N SER A 102 -22.00 6.56 1.45
CA SER A 102 -22.61 5.53 2.30
C SER A 102 -21.70 5.05 3.42
N SER A 103 -20.40 5.31 3.35
CA SER A 103 -19.43 4.87 4.37
C SER A 103 -18.19 5.75 4.38
N PRO A 104 -17.38 5.72 5.46
CA PRO A 104 -16.12 6.46 5.51
C PRO A 104 -15.14 6.05 4.40
N ALA A 105 -15.09 4.76 4.04
CA ALA A 105 -14.25 4.27 2.96
C ALA A 105 -14.68 4.84 1.60
N ALA A 106 -15.99 4.85 1.31
CA ALA A 106 -16.52 5.45 0.08
C ALA A 106 -16.30 6.97 0.02
N ALA A 107 -16.33 7.66 1.16
CA ALA A 107 -15.95 9.08 1.23
C ALA A 107 -14.47 9.28 0.93
N MET A 108 -13.60 8.42 1.48
CA MET A 108 -12.17 8.48 1.21
C MET A 108 -11.85 8.17 -0.26
N ASP A 109 -12.57 7.24 -0.90
CA ASP A 109 -12.48 6.99 -2.33
C ASP A 109 -12.80 8.25 -3.15
N ALA A 110 -13.92 8.91 -2.83
CA ALA A 110 -14.35 10.13 -3.50
C ALA A 110 -13.35 11.29 -3.29
N ALA A 111 -12.83 11.45 -2.07
CA ALA A 111 -11.84 12.46 -1.73
C ALA A 111 -10.52 12.25 -2.48
N CYS A 112 -10.02 11.02 -2.51
CA CYS A 112 -8.81 10.66 -3.24
C CYS A 112 -9.00 10.86 -4.77
N ALA A 113 -10.15 10.48 -5.32
CA ALA A 113 -10.46 10.68 -6.74
C ALA A 113 -10.59 12.17 -7.11
N ASP A 114 -11.22 12.99 -6.26
CA ASP A 114 -11.28 14.44 -6.45
C ASP A 114 -9.87 15.06 -6.44
N LEU A 115 -9.04 14.70 -5.47
CA LEU A 115 -7.67 15.22 -5.36
C LEU A 115 -6.81 14.85 -6.58
N ARG A 116 -6.91 13.61 -7.09
CA ARG A 116 -6.26 13.20 -8.35
C ARG A 116 -6.76 14.03 -9.54
N ARG A 117 -8.06 14.31 -9.61
CA ARG A 117 -8.64 15.13 -10.68
C ARG A 117 -8.16 16.57 -10.63
N ARG A 118 -8.14 17.20 -9.45
CA ARG A 118 -7.63 18.58 -9.26
C ARG A 118 -6.16 18.69 -9.67
N THR A 119 -5.37 17.66 -9.37
CA THR A 119 -3.95 17.57 -9.76
C THR A 119 -3.71 16.99 -11.16
N ARG A 120 -4.77 16.77 -11.95
CA ARG A 120 -4.73 16.29 -13.34
C ARG A 120 -4.00 14.95 -13.54
N GLN A 121 -4.08 14.06 -12.55
CA GLN A 121 -3.47 12.73 -12.63
C GLN A 121 -4.50 11.70 -13.08
N GLN A 122 -4.27 11.11 -14.25
CA GLN A 122 -5.22 10.18 -14.89
C GLN A 122 -4.78 8.71 -14.82
N SER A 123 -3.51 8.44 -14.56
CA SER A 123 -2.97 7.09 -14.49
C SER A 123 -1.76 7.03 -13.57
N GLY A 124 -1.48 5.84 -13.05
CA GLY A 124 -0.25 5.58 -12.30
C GLY A 124 1.02 5.76 -13.14
N PRO A 125 2.17 6.02 -12.51
CA PRO A 125 2.33 6.22 -11.07
C PRO A 125 1.91 7.63 -10.62
N TYR A 126 1.13 7.70 -9.53
CA TYR A 126 0.59 8.95 -9.01
C TYR A 126 1.64 9.82 -8.30
N ALA A 127 2.05 10.94 -8.89
CA ALA A 127 3.03 11.84 -8.29
C ALA A 127 2.47 12.54 -7.03
N LEU A 128 3.15 12.39 -5.89
CA LEU A 128 2.69 13.01 -4.64
C LEU A 128 3.05 14.49 -4.52
N THR A 129 4.05 14.97 -5.27
CA THR A 129 4.44 16.40 -5.24
C THR A 129 3.30 17.35 -5.62
N PRO A 130 2.63 17.21 -6.79
CA PRO A 130 1.49 18.08 -7.13
C PRO A 130 0.31 17.93 -6.16
N ILE A 131 0.15 16.75 -5.54
CA ILE A 131 -0.88 16.53 -4.51
C ILE A 131 -0.58 17.32 -3.23
N LEU A 132 0.66 17.30 -2.77
CA LEU A 132 1.05 18.07 -1.60
C LEU A 132 0.96 19.57 -1.88
N GLU A 133 1.35 20.03 -3.07
CA GLU A 133 1.21 21.43 -3.50
C GLU A 133 -0.25 21.89 -3.49
N GLU A 134 -1.17 21.08 -4.04
CA GLU A 134 -2.62 21.35 -4.03
C GLU A 134 -3.18 21.48 -2.61
N LEU A 135 -2.62 20.76 -1.64
CA LEU A 135 -3.02 20.80 -0.23
C LEU A 135 -2.22 21.83 0.59
N SER A 136 -1.44 22.71 -0.03
CA SER A 136 -0.52 23.62 0.67
C SER A 136 0.36 22.90 1.70
N ALA A 137 0.76 21.67 1.37
CA ALA A 137 1.54 20.78 2.20
C ALA A 137 3.00 20.72 1.71
N ARG A 138 3.94 20.72 2.65
CA ARG A 138 5.37 20.57 2.35
C ARG A 138 5.97 19.37 3.06
N ARG A 139 7.10 18.92 2.52
CA ARG A 139 7.88 17.81 3.05
C ARG A 139 8.93 18.29 4.04
N ALA A 140 9.07 17.60 5.16
CA ALA A 140 10.17 17.77 6.11
C ALA A 140 10.77 16.41 6.49
N LYS A 141 12.00 16.45 7.02
CA LYS A 141 12.69 15.27 7.55
C LYS A 141 12.33 15.11 9.03
N ALA A 142 11.91 13.92 9.42
CA ALA A 142 11.73 13.61 10.83
C ALA A 142 13.10 13.56 11.54
N ARG A 143 13.15 13.95 12.81
CA ARG A 143 14.38 13.81 13.61
C ARG A 143 14.73 12.32 13.76
N PRO A 144 16.03 11.95 13.67
CA PRO A 144 16.46 10.59 13.98
C PRO A 144 15.96 10.16 15.36
N GLY A 145 15.49 8.92 15.48
CA GLY A 145 14.98 8.36 16.75
C GLY A 145 13.53 8.73 17.10
N SER A 146 12.83 9.49 16.26
CA SER A 146 11.36 9.55 16.36
C SER A 146 10.79 8.15 16.08
N GLY A 147 10.02 7.59 17.02
CA GLY A 147 9.45 6.25 16.88
C GLY A 147 8.51 6.13 15.67
N ALA A 148 7.85 7.24 15.30
CA ALA A 148 6.90 7.31 14.20
C ALA A 148 7.56 7.30 12.82
N HIS A 149 6.93 6.61 11.85
CA HIS A 149 7.37 6.58 10.45
C HIS A 149 7.08 7.90 9.71
N GLY A 150 5.93 8.51 10.03
CA GLY A 150 5.45 9.79 9.53
C GLY A 150 4.88 10.62 10.67
N ARG A 151 4.75 11.93 10.44
CA ARG A 151 4.02 12.83 11.32
C ARG A 151 3.50 14.02 10.53
N LEU A 152 2.25 14.39 10.76
CA LEU A 152 1.64 15.60 10.23
C LEU A 152 1.69 16.74 11.25
N HIS A 153 2.00 17.95 10.79
CA HIS A 153 1.91 19.17 11.59
C HIS A 153 1.15 20.25 10.80
N ALA A 154 0.12 20.82 11.42
CA ALA A 154 -0.63 21.94 10.87
C ALA A 154 0.01 23.27 11.26
N HIS A 155 0.00 24.25 10.38
CA HIS A 155 0.40 25.63 10.67
C HIS A 155 -0.48 26.62 9.91
N SER A 156 -0.35 27.92 10.20
CA SER A 156 -1.20 28.98 9.62
C SER A 156 -1.26 28.98 8.08
N ARG A 157 -0.21 28.48 7.41
CA ARG A 157 -0.09 28.44 5.94
C ARG A 157 -0.31 27.05 5.31
N GLY A 158 -0.86 26.07 6.02
CA GLY A 158 -1.07 24.70 5.52
C GLY A 158 -0.39 23.63 6.36
N TRP A 159 0.25 22.65 5.71
CA TRP A 159 0.69 21.42 6.37
C TRP A 159 2.18 21.13 6.19
N THR A 160 2.79 20.47 7.17
CA THR A 160 4.13 19.89 7.05
C THR A 160 4.08 18.39 7.33
N VAL A 161 4.47 17.60 6.34
CA VAL A 161 4.59 16.14 6.38
C VAL A 161 6.02 15.76 6.71
N TYR A 162 6.26 15.30 7.93
CA TYR A 162 7.53 14.76 8.37
C TYR A 162 7.60 13.27 8.03
N ARG A 163 8.76 12.84 7.49
CA ARG A 163 9.02 11.43 7.20
C ARG A 163 10.43 11.04 7.58
N ARG A 164 10.60 9.78 7.95
CA ARG A 164 11.93 9.19 8.15
C ARG A 164 12.59 8.87 6.81
N GLU A 165 13.89 9.15 6.69
CA GLU A 165 14.66 8.92 5.46
C GLU A 165 15.41 7.58 5.42
N ASP A 166 15.45 6.86 6.54
CA ASP A 166 16.07 5.54 6.65
C ASP A 166 15.15 4.40 6.16
N MET A 167 13.94 4.73 5.71
CA MET A 167 12.98 3.79 5.14
C MET A 167 13.21 3.61 3.63
N SER A 168 12.73 2.48 3.09
CA SER A 168 12.70 2.30 1.64
C SER A 168 11.87 3.40 0.96
N TRP A 169 12.25 3.79 -0.26
CA TRP A 169 11.55 4.84 -1.01
C TRP A 169 10.04 4.59 -1.11
N ARG A 170 9.63 3.32 -1.32
CA ARG A 170 8.23 2.91 -1.40
C ARG A 170 7.49 3.07 -0.07
N ARG A 171 8.16 2.77 1.05
CA ARG A 171 7.59 2.99 2.39
C ARG A 171 7.46 4.48 2.68
N VAL A 172 8.47 5.29 2.37
CA VAL A 172 8.40 6.76 2.48
C VAL A 172 7.21 7.30 1.69
N ARG A 173 7.04 6.85 0.45
CA ARG A 173 5.92 7.24 -0.42
C ARG A 173 4.55 6.83 0.15
N PHE A 174 4.43 5.62 0.70
CA PHE A 174 3.18 5.21 1.35
C PHE A 174 2.89 6.04 2.60
N THR A 175 3.92 6.33 3.41
CA THR A 175 3.79 7.22 4.57
C THR A 175 3.33 8.62 4.16
N GLU A 176 3.92 9.22 3.11
CA GLU A 176 3.45 10.53 2.61
C GLU A 176 1.97 10.48 2.18
N ALA A 177 1.54 9.42 1.49
CA ALA A 177 0.15 9.24 1.08
C ALA A 177 -0.81 9.03 2.27
N HIS A 178 -0.33 8.39 3.34
CA HIS A 178 -1.07 8.23 4.59
C HIS A 178 -1.29 9.59 5.28
N GLU A 179 -0.26 10.42 5.37
CA GLU A 179 -0.42 11.78 5.93
C GLU A 179 -1.33 12.66 5.05
N ILE A 180 -1.33 12.47 3.72
CA ILE A 180 -2.29 13.13 2.83
C ILE A 180 -3.74 12.72 3.13
N ALA A 181 -3.98 11.44 3.44
CA ALA A 181 -5.31 10.98 3.83
C ALA A 181 -5.78 11.63 5.16
N HIS A 182 -4.86 11.85 6.10
CA HIS A 182 -5.16 12.67 7.29
C HIS A 182 -5.53 14.10 6.92
N ILE A 183 -4.79 14.76 6.02
CA ILE A 183 -5.11 16.13 5.59
C ILE A 183 -6.53 16.18 5.00
N LEU A 184 -6.88 15.25 4.12
CA LEU A 184 -8.22 15.17 3.54
C LEU A 184 -9.32 15.06 4.61
N LEU A 185 -9.08 14.25 5.65
CA LEU A 185 -10.00 14.08 6.77
C LEU A 185 -10.12 15.37 7.60
N TYR A 186 -9.00 16.00 7.96
CA TYR A 186 -8.99 17.23 8.76
C TYR A 186 -9.60 18.42 8.02
N GLU A 187 -9.27 18.62 6.74
CA GLU A 187 -9.80 19.74 5.96
C GLU A 187 -11.30 19.60 5.71
N THR A 188 -11.78 18.38 5.45
CA THR A 188 -13.23 18.13 5.29
C THR A 188 -14.01 18.44 6.57
N LEU A 189 -13.40 18.22 7.74
CA LEU A 189 -14.03 18.38 9.05
C LEU A 189 -13.67 19.69 9.75
N ALA A 190 -13.01 20.64 9.07
CA ALA A 190 -12.45 21.84 9.68
C ALA A 190 -13.51 22.69 10.43
N ASP A 191 -14.75 22.69 9.93
CA ASP A 191 -15.86 23.46 10.52
C ASP A 191 -16.67 22.68 11.57
N ASP A 192 -16.43 21.38 11.75
CA ASP A 192 -17.09 20.54 12.76
C ASP A 192 -16.18 20.31 13.98
N ARG A 193 -16.29 21.21 14.96
CA ARG A 193 -15.52 21.15 16.22
C ARG A 193 -15.68 19.81 16.97
N ARG A 194 -16.86 19.18 16.90
CA ARG A 194 -17.09 17.91 17.60
C ARG A 194 -16.37 16.78 16.89
N ALA A 195 -16.43 16.73 15.56
CA ALA A 195 -15.70 15.77 14.76
C ALA A 195 -14.18 15.93 14.94
N LEU A 196 -13.65 17.17 14.93
CA LEU A 196 -12.23 17.42 15.18
C LEU A 196 -11.76 16.95 16.56
N SER A 197 -12.58 17.16 17.60
CA SER A 197 -12.26 16.65 18.94
C SER A 197 -12.23 15.13 18.99
N ASP A 198 -13.10 14.45 18.23
CA ASP A 198 -13.13 13.00 18.14
C ASP A 198 -11.94 12.42 17.36
N LEU A 199 -11.39 13.17 16.39
CA LEU A 199 -10.15 12.76 15.70
C LEU A 199 -8.95 12.60 16.66
N GLN A 200 -8.97 13.29 17.80
CA GLN A 200 -7.94 13.22 18.84
C GLN A 200 -8.23 12.13 19.88
N ASN A 201 -9.40 11.49 19.82
CA ASN A 201 -9.80 10.48 20.78
C ASN A 201 -9.03 9.17 20.55
N ARG A 202 -8.33 8.68 21.59
CA ARG A 202 -7.60 7.41 21.56
C ARG A 202 -8.48 6.21 21.20
N GLN A 203 -9.77 6.25 21.51
CA GLN A 203 -10.71 5.17 21.16
C GLN A 203 -10.99 5.12 19.65
N SER A 204 -11.03 6.28 18.99
CA SER A 204 -11.30 6.44 17.56
C SER A 204 -10.03 6.30 16.71
N HIS A 205 -8.85 6.56 17.31
CA HIS A 205 -7.55 6.55 16.65
C HIS A 205 -7.33 5.35 15.73
N ARG A 206 -7.59 4.13 16.20
CA ARG A 206 -7.40 2.93 15.37
C ARG A 206 -8.23 2.95 14.09
N GLN A 207 -9.51 3.34 14.16
CA GLN A 207 -10.38 3.39 12.97
C GLN A 207 -9.94 4.49 12.00
N ILE A 208 -9.43 5.60 12.53
CA ILE A 208 -8.90 6.72 11.74
C ILE A 208 -7.63 6.28 10.99
N GLU A 209 -6.68 5.65 11.68
CA GLU A 209 -5.45 5.11 11.07
C GLU A 209 -5.77 4.06 10.00
N GLU A 210 -6.70 3.15 10.27
CA GLU A 210 -7.16 2.14 9.30
C GLU A 210 -7.78 2.81 8.05
N LEU A 211 -8.54 3.90 8.21
CA LEU A 211 -9.08 4.68 7.10
C LEU A 211 -7.98 5.45 6.34
N CYS A 212 -6.96 5.96 7.03
CA CYS A 212 -5.84 6.68 6.40
C CYS A 212 -4.92 5.72 5.64
N ASP A 213 -4.68 4.51 6.15
CA ASP A 213 -4.02 3.43 5.40
C ASP A 213 -4.81 3.05 4.14
N TYR A 214 -6.14 2.99 4.25
CA TYR A 214 -7.02 2.78 3.10
C TYR A 214 -6.90 3.92 2.08
N GLY A 215 -6.94 5.17 2.54
CA GLY A 215 -6.80 6.37 1.72
C GLY A 215 -5.44 6.45 1.03
N ALA A 216 -4.35 6.14 1.74
CA ALA A 216 -3.01 6.06 1.16
C ALA A 216 -2.94 5.05 0.01
N ALA A 217 -3.49 3.86 0.24
CA ALA A 217 -3.54 2.83 -0.78
C ALA A 217 -4.45 3.23 -1.95
N GLU A 218 -5.56 3.95 -1.73
CA GLU A 218 -6.49 4.37 -2.78
C GLU A 218 -5.93 5.53 -3.59
N LEU A 219 -5.22 6.45 -2.94
CA LEU A 219 -4.52 7.54 -3.59
C LEU A 219 -3.43 7.03 -4.54
N LEU A 220 -2.64 6.05 -4.08
CA LEU A 220 -1.50 5.50 -4.81
C LEU A 220 -1.87 4.38 -5.79
N VAL A 221 -2.90 3.60 -5.47
CA VAL A 221 -3.32 2.41 -6.21
C VAL A 221 -4.85 2.36 -6.27
N PRO A 222 -5.49 3.23 -7.08
CA PRO A 222 -6.94 3.33 -7.13
C PRO A 222 -7.57 1.99 -7.51
N VAL A 223 -8.62 1.62 -6.78
CA VAL A 223 -9.39 0.39 -7.03
C VAL A 223 -9.89 0.34 -8.48
N GLY A 224 -10.43 1.45 -8.98
CA GLY A 224 -10.93 1.55 -10.37
C GLY A 224 -9.85 1.24 -11.40
N ASP A 225 -8.71 1.92 -11.30
CA ASP A 225 -7.61 1.73 -12.25
C ASP A 225 -7.05 0.32 -12.26
N VAL A 226 -6.87 -0.30 -11.08
CA VAL A 226 -6.36 -1.67 -11.02
C VAL A 226 -7.39 -2.63 -11.61
N SER A 227 -8.68 -2.40 -11.39
CA SER A 227 -9.74 -3.19 -12.02
C SER A 227 -9.66 -3.11 -13.55
N ASP A 228 -9.53 -1.91 -14.10
CA ASP A 228 -9.42 -1.68 -15.54
C ASP A 228 -8.13 -2.29 -16.12
N TYR A 229 -7.02 -2.15 -15.39
CA TYR A 229 -5.75 -2.78 -15.72
C TYR A 229 -5.89 -4.30 -15.79
N LEU A 230 -6.44 -4.93 -14.75
CA LEU A 230 -6.57 -6.40 -14.66
C LEU A 230 -7.55 -6.96 -15.69
N THR A 231 -8.56 -6.18 -16.07
CA THR A 231 -9.50 -6.52 -17.15
C THR A 231 -8.76 -6.56 -18.50
N SER A 232 -7.86 -5.60 -18.73
CA SER A 232 -7.09 -5.49 -19.97
C SER A 232 -5.85 -6.40 -20.00
N ASN A 233 -5.27 -6.66 -18.83
CA ASN A 233 -4.00 -7.37 -18.63
C ASN A 233 -4.13 -8.36 -17.46
N PRO A 234 -4.75 -9.54 -17.67
CA PRO A 234 -4.90 -10.53 -16.61
C PRO A 234 -3.52 -10.98 -16.07
N LEU A 235 -3.40 -11.08 -14.75
CA LEU A 235 -2.16 -11.55 -14.10
C LEU A 235 -1.97 -13.06 -14.33
N ARG A 236 -1.12 -13.42 -15.30
CA ARG A 236 -0.82 -14.82 -15.63
C ARG A 236 0.64 -15.17 -15.39
N THR A 237 1.53 -14.19 -15.48
CA THR A 237 2.98 -14.36 -15.43
C THR A 237 3.62 -13.36 -14.47
N LEU A 238 4.87 -13.63 -14.06
CA LEU A 238 5.69 -12.67 -13.32
C LEU A 238 5.85 -11.34 -14.07
N ALA A 239 5.95 -11.39 -15.41
CA ALA A 239 6.06 -10.19 -16.22
C ALA A 239 4.79 -9.31 -16.14
N ASP A 240 3.60 -9.92 -16.12
CA ASP A 240 2.34 -9.19 -15.93
C ASP A 240 2.29 -8.52 -14.56
N TYR A 241 2.72 -9.25 -13.52
CA TYR A 241 2.83 -8.71 -12.17
C TYR A 241 3.82 -7.56 -12.08
N ASN A 242 5.03 -7.70 -12.65
CA ASN A 242 6.05 -6.67 -12.63
C ASN A 242 5.60 -5.40 -13.35
N ARG A 243 4.88 -5.53 -14.48
CA ARG A 243 4.29 -4.37 -15.15
C ARG A 243 3.27 -3.65 -14.28
N LEU A 244 2.40 -4.39 -13.58
CA LEU A 244 1.47 -3.80 -12.61
C LEU A 244 2.22 -3.11 -11.46
N TYR A 245 3.27 -3.75 -10.94
CA TYR A 245 4.12 -3.20 -9.88
C TYR A 245 4.84 -1.90 -10.29
N ASP A 246 5.39 -1.86 -11.49
CA ASP A 246 6.06 -0.69 -12.06
C ASP A 246 5.08 0.45 -12.36
N THR A 247 3.83 0.13 -12.66
CA THR A 247 2.79 1.13 -12.91
C THR A 247 2.47 1.94 -11.66
N TYR A 248 2.42 1.30 -10.48
CA TYR A 248 1.97 1.98 -9.26
C TYR A 248 3.10 2.36 -8.29
N LEU A 249 4.26 1.70 -8.39
CA LEU A 249 5.45 2.00 -7.60
C LEU A 249 5.22 1.97 -6.08
N VAL A 250 4.36 1.05 -5.61
CA VAL A 250 4.10 0.78 -4.19
C VAL A 250 4.76 -0.51 -3.75
N SER A 251 4.63 -0.88 -2.47
CA SER A 251 5.15 -2.17 -2.01
C SER A 251 4.39 -3.37 -2.61
N HIS A 252 5.06 -4.53 -2.67
CA HIS A 252 4.47 -5.80 -3.12
C HIS A 252 3.23 -6.14 -2.30
N VAL A 253 3.31 -5.97 -0.96
CA VAL A 253 2.19 -6.19 -0.04
C VAL A 253 1.03 -5.25 -0.34
N THR A 254 1.28 -3.95 -0.49
CA THR A 254 0.22 -2.97 -0.77
C THR A 254 -0.47 -3.27 -2.08
N LEU A 255 0.30 -3.56 -3.13
CA LEU A 255 -0.25 -3.90 -4.44
C LEU A 255 -1.08 -5.20 -4.41
N LEU A 256 -0.53 -6.27 -3.84
CA LEU A 256 -1.20 -7.56 -3.79
C LEU A 256 -2.44 -7.54 -2.90
N ARG A 257 -2.43 -6.77 -1.80
CA ARG A 257 -3.64 -6.52 -1.00
C ARG A 257 -4.69 -5.79 -1.82
N ARG A 258 -4.30 -4.76 -2.57
CA ARG A 258 -5.23 -4.05 -3.47
C ARG A 258 -5.81 -4.98 -4.53
N VAL A 259 -4.99 -5.82 -5.17
CA VAL A 259 -5.46 -6.87 -6.08
C VAL A 259 -6.45 -7.80 -5.38
N ALA A 260 -6.12 -8.31 -4.18
CA ALA A 260 -7.03 -9.17 -3.42
C ALA A 260 -8.35 -8.49 -3.04
N THR A 261 -8.40 -7.16 -2.93
CA THR A 261 -9.65 -6.43 -2.62
C THR A 261 -10.64 -6.36 -3.77
N LEU A 262 -10.15 -6.45 -5.02
CA LEU A 262 -10.96 -6.38 -6.24
C LEU A 262 -11.58 -7.71 -6.63
N LEU A 263 -10.97 -8.76 -6.14
CA LEU A 263 -11.15 -10.09 -6.64
C LEU A 263 -11.99 -10.87 -5.59
N PRO A 264 -13.23 -11.32 -5.91
CA PRO A 264 -14.10 -11.96 -4.95
C PRO A 264 -13.49 -13.25 -4.39
N ARG A 265 -13.62 -13.48 -3.08
CA ARG A 265 -13.11 -14.68 -2.38
C ARG A 265 -11.60 -14.90 -2.56
N THR A 266 -10.84 -13.84 -2.88
CA THR A 266 -9.37 -13.90 -2.84
C THR A 266 -8.87 -13.85 -1.41
N VAL A 267 -7.82 -14.61 -1.18
CA VAL A 267 -6.97 -14.49 -0.02
C VAL A 267 -5.54 -14.31 -0.51
N LEU A 268 -4.86 -13.33 0.08
CA LEU A 268 -3.43 -13.15 -0.06
C LEU A 268 -2.76 -13.76 1.16
N THR A 269 -1.78 -14.62 0.96
CA THR A 269 -0.94 -15.16 2.03
C THR A 269 0.52 -14.85 1.80
N ALA A 270 1.21 -14.41 2.86
CA ALA A 270 2.65 -14.21 2.86
C ALA A 270 3.31 -15.43 3.51
N TRP A 271 4.13 -16.14 2.75
CA TRP A 271 4.85 -17.32 3.20
C TRP A 271 6.30 -16.94 3.48
N GLN A 272 6.78 -17.25 4.67
CA GLN A 272 8.15 -16.96 5.07
C GLN A 272 8.90 -18.21 5.51
N TYR A 273 10.21 -18.12 5.36
CA TYR A 273 11.15 -19.11 5.84
C TYR A 273 11.24 -19.07 7.38
N LEU A 274 10.86 -20.16 8.05
CA LEU A 274 11.00 -20.29 9.51
C LEU A 274 11.93 -21.46 9.85
N GLN A 275 13.03 -21.15 10.54
CA GLN A 275 13.95 -22.13 11.06
C GLN A 275 13.35 -22.78 12.33
N HIS A 276 13.22 -24.10 12.33
CA HIS A 276 12.80 -24.88 13.48
C HIS A 276 13.90 -25.87 13.89
N ARG A 277 13.79 -26.42 15.12
CA ARG A 277 14.72 -27.45 15.62
C ARG A 277 14.82 -28.70 14.73
N ARG A 278 13.76 -29.01 13.97
CA ARG A 278 13.68 -30.17 13.06
C ARG A 278 14.03 -29.83 11.61
N GLY A 279 14.63 -28.66 11.39
CA GLY A 279 14.97 -28.15 10.07
C GLY A 279 14.07 -27.00 9.63
N VAL A 280 14.08 -26.77 8.34
CA VAL A 280 13.58 -25.57 7.71
C VAL A 280 12.22 -25.82 7.09
N ASN A 281 11.26 -24.91 7.28
CA ASN A 281 9.97 -25.02 6.62
C ASN A 281 9.38 -23.63 6.28
N TRP A 282 8.77 -23.55 5.10
CA TRP A 282 8.00 -22.38 4.69
C TRP A 282 6.62 -22.42 5.32
N ARG A 283 6.23 -21.34 5.96
CA ARG A 283 4.94 -21.22 6.63
C ARG A 283 4.27 -19.90 6.33
N ILE A 284 2.94 -19.91 6.39
CA ILE A 284 2.15 -18.68 6.34
C ILE A 284 2.53 -17.82 7.56
N GLN A 285 3.06 -16.64 7.30
CA GLN A 285 3.32 -15.62 8.33
C GLN A 285 2.06 -14.79 8.55
N SER A 286 1.40 -14.38 7.46
CA SER A 286 0.19 -13.58 7.51
C SER A 286 -0.75 -13.91 6.36
N SER A 287 -2.04 -13.63 6.59
CA SER A 287 -3.12 -13.82 5.64
C SER A 287 -3.97 -12.57 5.60
N TYR A 288 -4.38 -12.15 4.41
CA TYR A 288 -5.28 -11.03 4.17
C TYR A 288 -6.44 -11.50 3.32
N CYS A 289 -7.67 -11.23 3.79
CA CYS A 289 -8.88 -11.42 3.02
C CYS A 289 -9.85 -10.28 3.30
N ARG A 290 -10.48 -9.75 2.24
CA ARG A 290 -11.50 -8.70 2.37
C ARG A 290 -12.85 -9.26 2.80
N THR A 291 -13.24 -10.42 2.26
CA THR A 291 -14.58 -10.99 2.44
C THR A 291 -14.60 -12.02 3.56
N VAL A 292 -15.69 -12.06 4.34
CA VAL A 292 -15.88 -13.09 5.39
C VAL A 292 -15.91 -14.50 4.78
N ASP A 293 -16.32 -14.62 3.51
CA ASP A 293 -16.44 -15.89 2.79
C ASP A 293 -15.13 -16.38 2.16
N GLY A 294 -14.03 -15.66 2.38
CA GLY A 294 -12.72 -16.12 1.93
C GLY A 294 -12.23 -17.27 2.81
N VAL A 295 -11.54 -18.22 2.17
CA VAL A 295 -10.88 -19.32 2.89
C VAL A 295 -9.68 -18.76 3.66
N TYR A 296 -9.92 -18.28 4.87
CA TYR A 296 -8.84 -17.82 5.74
C TYR A 296 -7.90 -18.99 6.06
N LEU A 297 -6.64 -18.85 5.66
CA LEU A 297 -5.60 -19.79 6.03
C LEU A 297 -4.90 -19.29 7.31
N PRO A 298 -4.81 -20.11 8.36
CA PRO A 298 -4.20 -19.69 9.61
C PRO A 298 -2.68 -19.51 9.45
N PRO A 299 -2.09 -18.51 10.13
CA PRO A 299 -0.64 -18.42 10.29
C PRO A 299 -0.05 -19.74 10.84
N GLY A 300 1.14 -20.08 10.36
CA GLY A 300 1.87 -21.28 10.73
C GLY A 300 1.60 -22.51 9.85
N LEU A 301 0.61 -22.46 8.94
CA LEU A 301 0.37 -23.55 7.99
C LEU A 301 1.60 -23.74 7.09
N SER A 302 2.06 -24.99 6.93
CA SER A 302 3.26 -25.34 6.17
C SER A 302 2.98 -25.57 4.68
N ARG A 303 3.96 -25.31 3.81
CA ARG A 303 3.81 -25.48 2.35
C ARG A 303 3.44 -26.89 1.92
N ARG A 304 3.69 -27.91 2.76
CA ARG A 304 3.30 -29.31 2.50
C ARG A 304 1.79 -29.50 2.33
N HIS A 305 1.00 -28.55 2.83
CA HIS A 305 -0.44 -28.52 2.72
C HIS A 305 -0.91 -27.94 1.38
N LEU A 306 -0.01 -27.43 0.54
CA LEU A 306 -0.31 -26.82 -0.76
C LEU A 306 0.13 -27.77 -1.88
N ARG A 307 -0.81 -28.12 -2.79
CA ARG A 307 -0.58 -29.02 -3.93
C ARG A 307 -1.07 -28.37 -5.23
N PRO A 308 -0.21 -28.16 -6.25
CA PRO A 308 1.23 -28.40 -6.24
C PRO A 308 1.97 -27.43 -5.30
N ASP A 309 3.24 -27.71 -4.97
CA ASP A 309 4.06 -26.84 -4.13
C ASP A 309 4.50 -25.56 -4.88
N LEU A 310 3.56 -24.62 -5.00
CA LEU A 310 3.76 -23.34 -5.68
C LEU A 310 4.79 -22.46 -4.98
N VAL A 311 4.99 -22.62 -3.67
CA VAL A 311 5.98 -21.86 -2.92
C VAL A 311 7.38 -22.24 -3.39
N THR A 312 7.69 -23.54 -3.48
CA THR A 312 8.98 -24.01 -4.02
C THR A 312 9.16 -23.59 -5.47
N GLN A 313 8.13 -23.74 -6.30
CA GLN A 313 8.22 -23.35 -7.70
C GLN A 313 8.49 -21.85 -7.87
N ALA A 314 7.82 -20.98 -7.09
CA ALA A 314 8.08 -19.54 -7.12
C ALA A 314 9.47 -19.17 -6.58
N LEU A 315 10.02 -19.94 -5.63
CA LEU A 315 11.41 -19.76 -5.18
C LEU A 315 12.41 -20.02 -6.30
N THR A 316 12.17 -21.03 -7.12
CA THR A 316 13.06 -21.42 -8.23
C THR A 316 12.89 -20.51 -9.45
N HIS A 317 11.65 -20.13 -9.78
CA HIS A 317 11.32 -19.47 -11.05
C HIS A 317 10.89 -18.01 -10.91
N GLY A 318 10.88 -17.45 -9.69
CA GLY A 318 10.35 -16.12 -9.38
C GLY A 318 8.82 -16.05 -9.33
N SER A 319 8.12 -16.96 -10.01
CA SER A 319 6.67 -17.12 -9.90
C SER A 319 6.23 -18.55 -10.18
N ALA A 320 5.03 -18.89 -9.75
CA ALA A 320 4.37 -20.15 -10.10
C ALA A 320 2.87 -19.93 -10.21
N TYR A 321 2.25 -20.62 -11.15
CA TYR A 321 0.81 -20.54 -11.40
C TYR A 321 0.22 -21.94 -11.47
N ALA A 322 -0.93 -22.13 -10.83
CA ALA A 322 -1.75 -23.32 -11.03
C ALA A 322 -3.20 -22.91 -11.30
N ALA A 323 -3.75 -23.45 -12.39
CA ALA A 323 -5.17 -23.36 -12.70
C ALA A 323 -6.02 -24.19 -11.73
N GLU A 324 -5.42 -25.14 -11.05
CA GLU A 324 -6.03 -25.95 -10.00
C GLU A 324 -4.95 -26.29 -8.96
N ALA A 325 -5.09 -25.72 -7.76
CA ALA A 325 -4.27 -26.03 -6.61
C ALA A 325 -5.18 -26.29 -5.40
N THR A 326 -4.77 -27.25 -4.57
CA THR A 326 -5.50 -27.69 -3.40
C THR A 326 -4.72 -27.37 -2.14
N ILE A 327 -5.42 -26.86 -1.12
CA ILE A 327 -4.90 -26.67 0.23
C ILE A 327 -5.61 -27.64 1.16
N GLU A 328 -4.84 -28.51 1.81
CA GLU A 328 -5.33 -29.60 2.67
C GLU A 328 -5.06 -29.26 4.14
N VAL A 329 -6.11 -29.03 4.95
CA VAL A 329 -5.99 -28.72 6.39
C VAL A 329 -6.92 -29.63 7.20
N GLY A 330 -6.36 -30.70 7.78
CA GLY A 330 -7.18 -31.76 8.38
C GLY A 330 -8.06 -32.41 7.31
N ASP A 331 -9.37 -32.50 7.57
CA ASP A 331 -10.35 -33.05 6.62
C ASP A 331 -10.89 -32.01 5.64
N ARG A 332 -10.36 -30.77 5.65
CA ARG A 332 -10.80 -29.70 4.76
C ARG A 332 -9.88 -29.59 3.55
N HIS A 333 -10.48 -29.55 2.38
CA HIS A 333 -9.81 -29.34 1.10
C HIS A 333 -10.33 -28.06 0.46
N TYR A 334 -9.41 -27.19 0.05
CA TYR A 334 -9.75 -25.97 -0.66
C TYR A 334 -9.07 -25.99 -2.02
N THR A 335 -9.86 -26.14 -3.07
CA THR A 335 -9.37 -26.17 -4.45
C THR A 335 -9.70 -24.86 -5.13
N GLY A 336 -8.71 -24.28 -5.82
CA GLY A 336 -8.89 -23.02 -6.52
C GLY A 336 -7.68 -22.68 -7.37
N LYS A 337 -7.75 -21.52 -8.00
CA LYS A 337 -6.67 -21.05 -8.85
C LYS A 337 -5.70 -20.21 -8.02
N MET A 338 -4.40 -20.37 -8.25
CA MET A 338 -3.38 -19.78 -7.38
C MET A 338 -2.22 -19.21 -8.18
N LEU A 339 -1.76 -18.04 -7.76
CA LEU A 339 -0.55 -17.38 -8.25
C LEU A 339 0.38 -17.15 -7.06
N ALA A 340 1.56 -17.75 -7.12
CA ALA A 340 2.66 -17.51 -6.21
C ALA A 340 3.69 -16.59 -6.87
N VAL A 341 4.09 -15.53 -6.17
CA VAL A 341 5.07 -14.56 -6.64
C VAL A 341 6.16 -14.42 -5.59
N ARG A 342 7.41 -14.57 -6.00
CA ARG A 342 8.58 -14.19 -5.23
C ARG A 342 9.15 -12.90 -5.84
N PRO A 343 9.05 -11.76 -5.13
CA PRO A 343 9.77 -10.56 -5.53
C PRO A 343 11.25 -10.86 -5.75
N ALA A 344 11.79 -10.42 -6.88
CA ALA A 344 13.20 -10.55 -7.19
C ALA A 344 13.81 -9.16 -7.35
N PHE A 345 15.08 -9.02 -6.97
CA PHE A 345 15.84 -7.84 -7.34
C PHE A 345 16.05 -7.82 -8.84
N ARG A 346 15.79 -6.66 -9.43
CA ARG A 346 16.12 -6.38 -10.81
C ARG A 346 17.41 -5.58 -10.91
N ASP A 347 18.10 -5.75 -12.03
CA ASP A 347 19.29 -4.97 -12.34
C ASP A 347 18.95 -3.49 -12.55
N GLN A 348 19.92 -2.59 -12.38
CA GLN A 348 19.67 -1.14 -12.47
C GLN A 348 19.03 -0.71 -13.80
N GLY A 349 19.33 -1.42 -14.90
CA GLY A 349 18.77 -1.14 -16.22
C GLY A 349 17.30 -1.54 -16.40
N GLU A 350 16.74 -2.30 -15.45
CA GLU A 350 15.37 -2.81 -15.47
C GLU A 350 14.45 -2.08 -14.48
N LEU A 351 15.00 -1.15 -13.69
CA LEU A 351 14.24 -0.41 -12.69
C LEU A 351 13.34 0.64 -13.34
N PRO A 352 12.11 0.83 -12.85
CA PRO A 352 11.22 1.87 -13.36
C PRO A 352 11.78 3.26 -13.05
N ILE A 353 11.62 4.19 -13.99
CA ILE A 353 12.04 5.58 -13.85
C ILE A 353 10.85 6.43 -13.44
N LEU A 354 10.98 7.16 -12.32
CA LEU A 354 10.02 8.19 -11.91
C LEU A 354 10.74 9.53 -11.80
N GLN A 355 10.26 10.54 -12.53
CA GLN A 355 10.84 11.89 -12.52
C GLN A 355 12.36 11.89 -12.81
N GLY A 356 12.79 11.08 -13.79
CA GLY A 356 14.19 10.98 -14.20
C GLY A 356 15.11 10.20 -13.25
N ARG A 357 14.56 9.57 -12.20
CA ARG A 357 15.35 8.76 -11.26
C ARG A 357 14.89 7.30 -11.25
N PRO A 358 15.81 6.33 -11.22
CA PRO A 358 15.45 4.93 -11.05
C PRO A 358 14.88 4.71 -9.65
N VAL A 359 13.74 4.04 -9.59
CA VAL A 359 13.09 3.67 -8.33
C VAL A 359 13.48 2.24 -8.00
N ARG A 360 14.26 2.08 -6.94
CA ARG A 360 14.70 0.77 -6.47
C ARG A 360 13.52 -0.10 -6.05
N ASP A 361 13.64 -1.38 -6.35
CA ASP A 361 12.76 -2.40 -5.79
C ASP A 361 12.89 -2.48 -4.27
N GLU A 362 11.86 -3.03 -3.64
CA GLU A 362 11.98 -3.37 -2.23
C GLU A 362 13.10 -4.39 -2.04
N THR A 363 13.69 -4.38 -0.85
CA THR A 363 14.59 -5.45 -0.48
C THR A 363 13.83 -6.76 -0.60
N ALA A 364 14.28 -7.67 -1.47
CA ALA A 364 13.71 -9.00 -1.56
C ALA A 364 13.87 -9.65 -0.19
N ASP A 365 12.77 -9.76 0.53
CA ASP A 365 12.70 -10.60 1.71
C ASP A 365 12.53 -12.05 1.26
N ASP A 366 12.82 -13.00 2.15
CA ASP A 366 12.51 -14.41 1.92
C ASP A 366 11.00 -14.65 2.12
N THR A 367 10.18 -13.87 1.41
CA THR A 367 8.72 -13.95 1.40
C THR A 367 8.23 -14.34 0.01
N VAL A 368 7.37 -15.35 -0.04
CA VAL A 368 6.57 -15.69 -1.23
C VAL A 368 5.13 -15.30 -0.97
N TYR A 369 4.56 -14.50 -1.86
CA TYR A 369 3.17 -14.11 -1.78
C TYR A 369 2.32 -15.05 -2.63
N VAL A 370 1.27 -15.63 -2.05
CA VAL A 370 0.33 -16.50 -2.76
C VAL A 370 -1.05 -15.86 -2.74
N LEU A 371 -1.54 -15.49 -3.92
CA LEU A 371 -2.93 -15.13 -4.17
C LEU A 371 -3.71 -16.39 -4.52
N HIS A 372 -4.78 -16.69 -3.78
CA HIS A 372 -5.64 -17.84 -4.04
C HIS A 372 -7.12 -17.48 -3.87
N GLY A 373 -7.99 -18.07 -4.70
CA GLY A 373 -9.43 -17.82 -4.70
C GLY A 373 -10.10 -18.29 -5.99
N ASP A 374 -11.35 -17.87 -6.25
CA ASP A 374 -12.16 -18.30 -7.41
C ASP A 374 -11.66 -17.76 -8.78
N LEU A 375 -10.44 -17.23 -8.82
CA LEU A 375 -10.18 -15.99 -9.53
C LEU A 375 -9.46 -16.00 -10.84
N LEU A 376 -9.06 -17.15 -11.33
CA LEU A 376 -8.55 -17.19 -12.69
C LEU A 376 -9.61 -17.75 -13.65
N THR A 377 -10.87 -17.89 -13.21
CA THR A 377 -12.01 -18.40 -14.01
C THR A 377 -12.91 -17.27 -14.50
N THR A 378 -13.14 -16.22 -13.69
CA THR A 378 -14.22 -15.25 -13.93
C THR A 378 -13.79 -14.02 -14.72
N VAL A 379 -12.50 -13.66 -14.73
CA VAL A 379 -11.98 -12.48 -15.48
C VAL A 379 -12.04 -12.66 -17.02
N LEU A 380 -12.33 -13.87 -17.52
CA LEU A 380 -12.42 -14.17 -18.96
C LEU A 380 -13.84 -14.11 -19.54
N SER A 381 -14.85 -13.87 -18.70
CA SER A 381 -16.21 -13.61 -19.16
C SER A 381 -16.44 -12.11 -19.01
N ARG A 382 -16.72 -11.40 -20.10
CA ARG A 382 -16.97 -9.95 -20.15
C ARG A 382 -17.52 -9.40 -18.82
N PRO A 383 -17.02 -8.26 -18.30
CA PRO A 383 -17.71 -7.62 -17.20
C PRO A 383 -19.15 -7.38 -17.65
N ARG A 384 -20.11 -8.04 -17.00
CA ARG A 384 -21.46 -7.48 -17.02
C ARG A 384 -21.27 -6.06 -16.49
N PRO A 385 -21.77 -5.01 -17.17
CA PRO A 385 -21.78 -3.70 -16.55
C PRO A 385 -22.38 -3.93 -15.17
N TYR A 386 -21.65 -3.50 -14.13
CA TYR A 386 -22.18 -3.45 -12.78
C TYR A 386 -23.35 -2.46 -12.82
N ARG A 387 -24.50 -2.92 -13.32
CA ARG A 387 -25.79 -2.29 -13.10
C ARG A 387 -25.90 -2.33 -11.59
N ARG A 388 -25.78 -1.17 -10.94
CA ARG A 388 -26.30 -0.99 -9.58
C ARG A 388 -27.70 -1.58 -9.60
N ALA A 389 -27.85 -2.79 -9.05
CA ALA A 389 -29.14 -3.37 -8.84
C ALA A 389 -29.88 -2.38 -7.95
N ARG A 390 -30.93 -1.74 -8.47
CA ARG A 390 -31.95 -1.13 -7.62
C ARG A 390 -32.50 -2.27 -6.78
N GLY A 391 -32.00 -2.43 -5.56
CA GLY A 391 -32.56 -3.35 -4.57
C GLY A 391 -31.72 -4.55 -4.14
N GLU A 392 -30.41 -4.62 -4.35
CA GLU A 392 -29.59 -5.69 -3.75
C GLU A 392 -28.57 -5.16 -2.74
N HIS A 393 -28.93 -5.36 -1.47
CA HIS A 393 -28.14 -5.50 -0.24
C HIS A 393 -26.85 -4.69 -0.10
N ASP A 394 -27.06 -3.52 0.50
CA ASP A 394 -26.08 -2.70 1.20
C ASP A 394 -25.30 -3.50 2.26
N PHE A 395 -24.00 -3.25 2.36
CA PHE A 395 -23.09 -3.77 3.40
C PHE A 395 -23.57 -3.38 4.80
N ASP A 396 -24.35 -2.31 4.92
CA ASP A 396 -25.02 -1.89 6.15
C ASP A 396 -26.26 -2.74 6.50
N SER A 397 -26.90 -3.42 5.52
CA SER A 397 -28.08 -4.26 5.80
C SER A 397 -27.75 -5.58 6.51
N TYR A 398 -26.47 -5.99 6.50
CA TYR A 398 -25.97 -7.13 7.29
C TYR A 398 -25.63 -6.72 8.74
N LEU A 399 -25.40 -5.43 8.99
CA LEU A 399 -25.15 -4.89 10.34
C LEU A 399 -26.43 -4.60 11.13
N GLN A 400 -27.60 -4.53 10.47
CA GLN A 400 -28.89 -4.23 11.10
C GLN A 400 -29.80 -5.46 11.35
N ARG A 401 -29.39 -6.69 11.02
CA ARG A 401 -30.23 -7.90 11.10
C ARG A 401 -29.80 -8.92 12.15
N LEU A 402 -29.54 -8.46 13.38
CA LEU A 402 -29.59 -9.34 14.56
C LEU A 402 -30.89 -9.09 15.33
N PRO A 403 -31.61 -10.13 15.76
CA PRO A 403 -32.88 -9.98 16.45
C PRO A 403 -32.65 -9.35 17.83
N LEU A 404 -33.19 -8.15 18.02
CA LEU A 404 -33.56 -7.64 19.33
C LEU A 404 -34.68 -8.55 19.87
N ALA A 405 -34.34 -9.33 20.88
CA ALA A 405 -35.26 -9.93 21.83
C ALA A 405 -34.56 -9.90 23.19
N LYS A 406 -35.16 -9.53 24.31
CA LYS A 406 -36.51 -9.10 24.68
C LYS A 406 -36.39 -8.60 26.14
N ASP A 407 -37.30 -7.72 26.55
CA ASP A 407 -37.73 -7.48 27.93
C ASP A 407 -36.69 -7.01 28.97
N LEU A 408 -36.57 -5.67 29.10
CA LEU A 408 -36.75 -4.84 30.31
C LEU A 408 -36.21 -3.43 30.10
#